data_AF-A0A4Q2SQ19-F1
#
_entry.id   AF-A0A4Q2SQ19-F1
#
_cell.length_a   1.000
_cell.length_b   1.000
_cell.length_c   1.000
_cell.angle_alpha   90.00
_cell.angle_beta   90.00
_cell.angle_gamma   90.00
#
_symmetry.space_group_name_H-M   'P 1'
#
loop_
_entity.id
_entity.type
_entity.pdbx_description
1 polymer ?
#
loop_
_entity_poly.entity_id
_entity_poly.type
_entity_poly.pdbx_seq_one_letter_code
_entity_poly.pdbx_strand_id
1 'polypeptide(L)'
;MSGAGVWDLAARPDALDAAAHAWLSMGERVDEAATAVNNKASGVLGTWEGESATSYDAHRRKLVTSIDEATNSAARVSTALQRAAGSVRKAQAELDASWSSVSDIPSSGGGGAVTFQPRDEAEATRVRTAIDRANEVRSRLDAELAQDAADLTTATTFWNQTAGEWASIADGTTDGFTVPAGATQVGVIVIGDQVIVNGTDGDDDISVSVDPATGVQTVTVNGVSYTVPAGQHVVLRGGDGNDTITVPQGGGIDFTLVGSGGKDNITGGDGNDTLLGLDGDDNVDAGTGNDRVSGGAGQDYLNGQGGDDRVHGGEGRDTLYGLSGDDTLSGGAEQDYLEGGTGNDTLDGGHGNDVVSGGDGDDTLRGGSGDDVSYAGRGNDTTYGGTGADTANGEAGDTNDGVESTVTIEIPDGLAGITIEGSPEFVERVQADLQMLASSPEGQQMIANLQGHIADGPDTLTIREYNNPADPDNSTASTDGTNSTINYNTRLDDFRGASPVVVLYHEFAHVYDYMNDTFDSTPYSGDDTTDHGIRQGERQASGLPIDHDHDPSTPEVIDPDHDFGLTENGIRDEMGLPNRDHYGR
;
A
#
# COMPACT_ATOMS: atom_id res chain seq x y z
N MET A 1 59.77 6.21 -13.93
CA MET A 1 58.47 5.50 -14.03
C MET A 1 57.62 5.92 -12.84
N SER A 2 56.39 6.39 -13.03
CA SER A 2 55.52 6.86 -11.93
C SER A 2 54.57 5.75 -11.48
N GLY A 3 54.63 5.36 -10.22
CA GLY A 3 53.60 4.56 -9.54
C GLY A 3 52.87 5.46 -8.55
N ALA A 4 51.63 5.84 -8.86
CA ALA A 4 50.78 6.57 -7.93
C ALA A 4 49.96 5.58 -7.10
N GLY A 5 50.10 5.62 -5.78
CA GLY A 5 49.19 5.04 -4.79
C GLY A 5 49.20 3.51 -4.72
N VAL A 6 50.01 2.84 -5.53
CA VAL A 6 49.87 1.39 -5.75
C VAL A 6 50.12 0.57 -4.48
N TRP A 7 51.01 1.04 -3.59
CA TRP A 7 51.45 0.28 -2.41
C TRP A 7 50.75 0.61 -1.08
N ASP A 8 49.88 1.62 -1.03
CA ASP A 8 49.16 1.98 0.20
C ASP A 8 47.65 1.91 -0.04
N LEU A 9 46.95 1.07 0.74
CA LEU A 9 45.51 0.89 0.64
C LEU A 9 44.70 1.95 1.40
N ALA A 10 45.32 2.72 2.30
CA ALA A 10 44.63 3.68 3.19
C ALA A 10 43.41 3.08 3.94
N ALA A 11 43.44 1.78 4.24
CA ALA A 11 42.34 1.04 4.84
C ALA A 11 42.49 0.88 6.37
N ARG A 12 41.37 0.67 7.08
CA ARG A 12 41.32 0.46 8.53
C ARG A 12 40.80 -0.94 8.88
N PRO A 13 41.60 -2.02 8.71
CA PRO A 13 41.15 -3.37 9.00
C PRO A 13 40.76 -3.57 10.47
N ASP A 14 41.32 -2.81 11.41
CA ASP A 14 40.94 -2.87 12.82
C ASP A 14 39.51 -2.35 13.08
N ALA A 15 39.02 -1.42 12.26
CA ALA A 15 37.63 -0.97 12.34
C ALA A 15 36.66 -2.04 11.81
N LEU A 16 37.07 -2.78 10.78
CA LEU A 16 36.30 -3.92 10.27
C LEU A 16 36.23 -5.05 11.32
N ASP A 17 37.34 -5.35 12.00
CA ASP A 17 37.34 -6.31 13.10
C ASP A 17 36.44 -5.85 14.25
N ALA A 18 36.51 -4.58 14.65
CA ALA A 18 35.65 -4.04 15.71
C ALA A 18 34.16 -4.17 15.35
N ALA A 19 33.80 -3.87 14.09
CA ALA A 19 32.45 -4.06 13.58
C ALA A 19 32.05 -5.54 13.59
N ALA A 20 32.93 -6.45 13.16
CA ALA A 20 32.67 -7.88 13.18
C ALA A 20 32.40 -8.42 14.60
N HIS A 21 33.12 -7.93 15.61
CA HIS A 21 32.88 -8.29 17.01
C HIS A 21 31.55 -7.73 17.52
N ALA A 22 31.19 -6.51 17.11
CA ALA A 22 29.90 -5.92 17.48
C ALA A 22 28.72 -6.73 16.92
N TRP A 23 28.81 -7.15 15.64
CA TRP A 23 27.82 -8.01 15.00
C TRP A 23 27.70 -9.38 15.68
N LEU A 24 28.84 -10.01 16.00
CA LEU A 24 28.82 -11.29 16.72
C LEU A 24 28.17 -11.15 18.10
N SER A 25 28.55 -10.11 18.86
CA SER A 25 27.98 -9.83 20.18
C SER A 25 26.48 -9.49 20.12
N MET A 26 26.03 -8.87 19.04
CA MET A 26 24.59 -8.67 18.80
C MET A 26 23.89 -10.01 18.59
N GLY A 27 24.42 -10.87 17.72
CA GLY A 27 23.88 -12.21 17.48
C GLY A 27 23.79 -13.04 18.76
N GLU A 28 24.81 -13.01 19.62
CA GLU A 28 24.79 -13.69 20.93
C GLU A 28 23.66 -13.18 21.83
N ARG A 29 23.44 -11.86 21.90
CA ARG A 29 22.34 -11.28 22.68
C ARG A 29 20.97 -11.65 22.13
N VAL A 30 20.85 -11.74 20.82
CA VAL A 30 19.62 -12.10 20.11
C VAL A 30 19.29 -13.58 20.36
N ASP A 31 20.28 -14.47 20.31
CA ASP A 31 20.15 -15.89 20.67
C ASP A 31 19.74 -16.10 22.14
N GLU A 32 20.34 -15.34 23.06
CA GLU A 32 19.94 -15.33 24.47
C GLU A 32 18.47 -14.91 24.66
N ALA A 33 18.01 -13.91 23.88
CA ALA A 33 16.62 -13.48 23.88
C ALA A 33 15.68 -14.58 23.34
N ALA A 34 16.05 -15.26 22.24
CA ALA A 34 15.33 -16.43 21.72
C ALA A 34 15.15 -17.50 22.79
N THR A 35 16.23 -17.83 23.49
CA THR A 35 16.23 -18.80 24.58
C THR A 35 15.30 -18.37 25.71
N ALA A 36 15.32 -17.08 26.08
CA ALA A 36 14.44 -16.54 27.12
C ALA A 36 12.96 -16.59 26.73
N VAL A 37 12.63 -16.20 25.49
CA VAL A 37 11.29 -16.27 24.91
C VAL A 37 10.80 -17.71 24.91
N ASN A 38 11.60 -18.63 24.38
CA ASN A 38 11.26 -20.04 24.28
C ASN A 38 11.02 -20.68 25.66
N ASN A 39 11.86 -20.38 26.66
CA ASN A 39 11.71 -20.89 28.01
C ASN A 39 10.42 -20.38 28.68
N LYS A 40 10.09 -19.09 28.52
CA LYS A 40 8.84 -18.53 29.05
C LYS A 40 7.62 -19.13 28.35
N ALA A 41 7.66 -19.23 27.03
CA ALA A 41 6.56 -19.74 26.22
C ALA A 41 6.26 -21.22 26.50
N SER A 42 7.30 -22.03 26.70
CA SER A 42 7.16 -23.45 27.09
C SER A 42 6.43 -23.64 28.43
N GLY A 43 6.53 -22.66 29.34
CA GLY A 43 5.80 -22.66 30.61
C GLY A 43 4.29 -22.42 30.43
N VAL A 44 3.90 -21.64 29.43
CA VAL A 44 2.49 -21.36 29.08
C VAL A 44 1.85 -22.57 28.40
N LEU A 45 2.56 -23.21 27.47
CA LEU A 45 2.10 -24.44 26.79
C LEU A 45 1.79 -25.60 27.75
N GLY A 46 2.42 -25.62 28.93
CA GLY A 46 2.11 -26.62 29.96
C GLY A 46 0.76 -26.43 30.67
N THR A 47 0.07 -25.30 30.42
CA THR A 47 -1.20 -24.93 31.06
C THR A 47 -2.37 -24.81 30.09
N TRP A 48 -2.10 -24.81 28.79
CA TRP A 48 -3.10 -24.69 27.73
C TRP A 48 -3.25 -26.03 27.01
N GLU A 49 -4.47 -26.37 26.60
CA GLU A 49 -4.78 -27.56 25.80
C GLU A 49 -5.60 -27.16 24.57
N GLY A 50 -5.63 -28.04 23.56
CA GLY A 50 -6.43 -27.82 22.34
C GLY A 50 -5.72 -26.97 21.28
N GLU A 51 -6.51 -26.49 20.33
CA GLU A 51 -6.05 -25.79 19.13
C GLU A 51 -5.36 -24.46 19.44
N SER A 52 -5.80 -23.72 20.47
CA SER A 52 -5.12 -22.51 20.94
C SER A 52 -3.70 -22.77 21.44
N ALA A 53 -3.42 -23.93 22.04
CA ALA A 53 -2.07 -24.33 22.42
C ALA A 53 -1.22 -24.67 21.19
N THR A 54 -1.82 -25.28 20.16
CA THR A 54 -1.15 -25.60 18.89
C THR A 54 -0.78 -24.33 18.11
N SER A 55 -1.69 -23.36 18.01
CA SER A 55 -1.43 -22.06 17.38
C SER A 55 -0.37 -21.26 18.15
N TYR A 56 -0.49 -21.16 19.48
CA TYR A 56 0.56 -20.53 20.30
C TYR A 56 1.94 -21.18 20.09
N ASP A 57 2.01 -22.52 19.98
CA ASP A 57 3.27 -23.20 19.69
C ASP A 57 3.80 -22.91 18.27
N ALA A 58 2.91 -22.80 17.27
CA ALA A 58 3.30 -22.42 15.92
C ALA A 58 3.87 -20.98 15.89
N HIS A 59 3.23 -20.05 16.57
CA HIS A 59 3.64 -18.64 16.69
C HIS A 59 4.99 -18.50 17.38
N ARG A 60 5.17 -19.21 18.50
CA ARG A 60 6.46 -19.35 19.18
C ARG A 60 7.53 -19.88 18.23
N ARG A 61 7.22 -20.89 17.41
CA ARG A 61 8.17 -21.46 16.45
C ARG A 61 8.55 -20.47 15.35
N LYS A 62 7.62 -19.68 14.81
CA LYS A 62 7.91 -18.64 13.81
C LYS A 62 8.85 -17.57 14.39
N LEU A 63 8.52 -17.02 15.56
CA LEU A 63 9.36 -16.04 16.25
C LEU A 63 10.76 -16.57 16.54
N VAL A 64 10.88 -17.79 17.08
CA VAL A 64 12.18 -18.42 17.32
C VAL A 64 12.96 -18.62 16.02
N THR A 65 12.29 -19.03 14.93
CA THR A 65 12.94 -19.20 13.62
C THR A 65 13.50 -17.87 13.09
N SER A 66 12.73 -16.78 13.12
CA SER A 66 13.22 -15.47 12.68
C SER A 66 14.40 -14.98 13.54
N ILE A 67 14.38 -15.24 14.85
CA ILE A 67 15.49 -14.90 15.75
C ILE A 67 16.75 -15.74 15.44
N ASP A 68 16.58 -17.03 15.14
CA ASP A 68 17.69 -17.91 14.75
C ASP A 68 18.31 -17.45 13.42
N GLU A 69 17.48 -17.07 12.44
CA GLU A 69 17.92 -16.53 11.16
C GLU A 69 18.66 -15.20 11.31
N ALA A 70 18.17 -14.30 12.17
CA ALA A 70 18.84 -13.06 12.53
C ALA A 70 20.23 -13.30 13.17
N THR A 71 20.33 -14.28 14.06
CA THR A 71 21.59 -14.72 14.68
C THR A 71 22.56 -15.25 13.63
N ASN A 72 22.07 -16.10 12.72
CA ASN A 72 22.87 -16.64 11.61
C ASN A 72 23.34 -15.54 10.65
N SER A 73 22.48 -14.56 10.35
CA SER A 73 22.82 -13.40 9.53
C SER A 73 23.91 -12.55 10.19
N ALA A 74 23.79 -12.26 11.49
CA ALA A 74 24.82 -11.54 12.24
C ALA A 74 26.19 -12.27 12.22
N ALA A 75 26.20 -13.59 12.31
CA ALA A 75 27.42 -14.41 12.19
C ALA A 75 28.02 -14.35 10.77
N ARG A 76 27.18 -14.34 9.73
CA ARG A 76 27.64 -14.17 8.33
C ARG A 76 28.26 -12.80 8.11
N VAL A 77 27.64 -11.73 8.61
CA VAL A 77 28.18 -10.36 8.55
C VAL A 77 29.53 -10.29 9.27
N SER A 78 29.61 -10.83 10.48
CA SER A 78 30.86 -10.90 11.24
C SER A 78 31.97 -11.63 10.45
N THR A 79 31.64 -12.76 9.83
CA THR A 79 32.59 -13.54 9.02
C THR A 79 33.06 -12.77 7.78
N ALA A 80 32.14 -12.13 7.05
CA ALA A 80 32.48 -11.32 5.87
C ALA A 80 33.40 -10.15 6.23
N LEU A 81 33.11 -9.45 7.34
CA LEU A 81 33.95 -8.36 7.83
C LEU A 81 35.36 -8.83 8.27
N GLN A 82 35.46 -9.99 8.93
CA GLN A 82 36.75 -10.59 9.30
C GLN A 82 37.56 -11.03 8.07
N ARG A 83 36.90 -11.62 7.07
CA ARG A 83 37.55 -11.97 5.80
C ARG A 83 38.06 -10.73 5.08
N ALA A 84 37.24 -9.69 4.95
CA ALA A 84 37.64 -8.42 4.35
C ALA A 84 38.84 -7.80 5.10
N ALA A 85 38.81 -7.77 6.44
CA ALA A 85 39.93 -7.30 7.25
C ALA A 85 41.22 -8.12 7.00
N GLY A 86 41.09 -9.44 6.92
CA GLY A 86 42.18 -10.37 6.61
C GLY A 86 42.77 -10.14 5.21
N SER A 87 41.92 -10.02 4.19
CA SER A 87 42.30 -9.73 2.81
C SER A 87 43.01 -8.39 2.67
N VAL A 88 42.51 -7.34 3.33
CA VAL A 88 43.16 -6.03 3.39
C VAL A 88 44.54 -6.11 4.02
N ARG A 89 44.69 -6.79 5.18
CA ARG A 89 45.99 -6.96 5.84
C ARG A 89 46.99 -7.72 4.98
N LYS A 90 46.53 -8.82 4.37
CA LYS A 90 47.35 -9.65 3.48
C LYS A 90 47.80 -8.85 2.25
N ALA A 91 46.89 -8.12 1.62
CA ALA A 91 47.20 -7.27 0.49
C ALA A 91 48.21 -6.18 0.89
N GLN A 92 48.01 -5.49 2.02
CA GLN A 92 48.96 -4.49 2.50
C GLN A 92 50.35 -5.09 2.75
N ALA A 93 50.44 -6.26 3.36
CA ALA A 93 51.73 -6.94 3.58
C ALA A 93 52.44 -7.31 2.27
N GLU A 94 51.69 -7.77 1.25
CA GLU A 94 52.25 -8.04 -0.08
C GLU A 94 52.68 -6.76 -0.81
N LEU A 95 51.95 -5.66 -0.63
CA LEU A 95 52.32 -4.35 -1.14
C LEU A 95 53.58 -3.81 -0.45
N ASP A 96 53.70 -3.92 0.86
CA ASP A 96 54.90 -3.51 1.62
C ASP A 96 56.14 -4.31 1.19
N ALA A 97 55.98 -5.62 0.95
CA ALA A 97 57.04 -6.47 0.41
C ALA A 97 57.44 -6.07 -1.01
N SER A 98 56.46 -5.76 -1.87
CA SER A 98 56.70 -5.25 -3.22
C SER A 98 57.44 -3.90 -3.18
N TRP A 99 57.02 -2.97 -2.33
CA TRP A 99 57.70 -1.68 -2.12
C TRP A 99 59.15 -1.85 -1.65
N SER A 100 59.36 -2.71 -0.64
CA SER A 100 60.69 -2.99 -0.09
C SER A 100 61.67 -3.49 -1.16
N SER A 101 61.17 -4.22 -2.18
CA SER A 101 61.97 -4.75 -3.29
C SER A 101 62.56 -3.68 -4.23
N VAL A 102 62.08 -2.43 -4.16
CA VAL A 102 62.50 -1.31 -5.02
C VAL A 102 62.84 -0.03 -4.26
N SER A 103 62.65 -0.02 -2.94
CA SER A 103 62.90 1.14 -2.05
C SER A 103 64.35 1.64 -2.02
N ASP A 104 65.31 0.82 -2.48
CA ASP A 104 66.74 1.17 -2.62
C ASP A 104 67.04 2.00 -3.87
N ILE A 105 66.11 2.07 -4.82
CA ILE A 105 66.26 2.75 -6.10
C ILE A 105 65.94 4.24 -5.91
N PRO A 106 66.77 5.18 -6.41
CA PRO A 106 66.49 6.61 -6.30
C PRO A 106 65.08 6.95 -6.79
N SER A 107 64.33 7.69 -5.99
CA SER A 107 62.97 8.08 -6.33
C SER A 107 62.67 9.50 -5.86
N SER A 108 61.74 10.17 -6.54
CA SER A 108 61.23 11.49 -6.18
C SER A 108 59.70 11.44 -6.02
N GLY A 109 59.18 12.19 -5.05
CA GLY A 109 57.74 12.30 -4.79
C GLY A 109 57.39 12.11 -3.31
N GLY A 110 56.14 12.37 -2.93
CA GLY A 110 55.58 12.19 -1.59
C GLY A 110 54.06 12.29 -1.61
N GLY A 111 53.37 11.62 -0.67
CA GLY A 111 51.90 11.62 -0.60
C GLY A 111 51.24 10.80 -1.72
N GLY A 112 51.65 9.54 -1.88
CA GLY A 112 50.96 8.62 -2.79
C GLY A 112 51.37 8.71 -4.26
N ALA A 113 52.42 9.42 -4.66
CA ALA A 113 52.98 9.31 -6.01
C ALA A 113 54.50 9.22 -6.01
N VAL A 114 55.04 8.06 -6.40
CA VAL A 114 56.48 7.80 -6.42
C VAL A 114 56.96 7.69 -7.85
N THR A 115 57.94 8.50 -8.22
CA THR A 115 58.63 8.40 -9.51
C THR A 115 60.03 7.86 -9.31
N PHE A 116 60.26 6.63 -9.76
CA PHE A 116 61.58 5.99 -9.73
C PHE A 116 62.50 6.50 -10.84
N GLN A 117 63.77 6.67 -10.49
CA GLN A 117 64.91 7.06 -11.32
C GLN A 117 65.95 5.92 -11.34
N PRO A 118 65.67 4.80 -12.03
CA PRO A 118 66.59 3.68 -12.11
C PRO A 118 67.90 4.08 -12.80
N ARG A 119 69.03 3.57 -12.29
CA ARG A 119 70.38 3.86 -12.77
C ARG A 119 70.77 3.01 -13.98
N ASP A 120 70.13 1.86 -14.15
CA ASP A 120 70.34 0.91 -15.25
C ASP A 120 69.05 0.14 -15.61
N GLU A 121 69.12 -0.70 -16.64
CA GLU A 121 67.99 -1.50 -17.13
C GLU A 121 67.56 -2.59 -16.13
N ALA A 122 68.46 -3.07 -15.27
CA ALA A 122 68.14 -4.07 -14.26
C ALA A 122 67.26 -3.47 -13.16
N GLU A 123 67.59 -2.26 -12.70
CA GLU A 123 66.74 -1.48 -11.79
C GLU A 123 65.41 -1.09 -12.45
N ALA A 124 65.41 -0.71 -13.72
CA ALA A 124 64.18 -0.42 -14.46
C ALA A 124 63.25 -1.64 -14.55
N THR A 125 63.81 -2.83 -14.77
CA THR A 125 63.06 -4.09 -14.79
C THR A 125 62.50 -4.42 -13.41
N ARG A 126 63.29 -4.29 -12.34
CA ARG A 126 62.83 -4.48 -10.94
C ARG A 126 61.62 -3.59 -10.62
N VAL A 127 61.67 -2.31 -10.98
CA VAL A 127 60.57 -1.36 -10.78
C VAL A 127 59.30 -1.80 -11.51
N ARG A 128 59.42 -2.21 -12.79
CA ARG A 128 58.26 -2.69 -13.57
C ARG A 128 57.62 -3.92 -12.93
N THR A 129 58.43 -4.91 -12.57
CA THR A 129 57.95 -6.13 -11.89
C THR A 129 57.27 -5.83 -10.56
N ALA A 130 57.79 -4.89 -9.77
CA ALA A 130 57.16 -4.49 -8.52
C ALA A 130 55.80 -3.81 -8.75
N ILE A 131 55.70 -2.92 -9.75
CA ILE A 131 54.43 -2.27 -10.12
C ILE A 131 53.41 -3.30 -10.60
N ASP A 132 53.80 -4.22 -11.48
CA ASP A 132 52.92 -5.28 -11.99
C ASP A 132 52.40 -6.17 -10.85
N ARG A 133 53.27 -6.53 -9.90
CA ARG A 133 52.87 -7.30 -8.72
C ARG A 133 51.90 -6.53 -7.84
N ALA A 134 52.12 -5.23 -7.62
CA ALA A 134 51.25 -4.41 -6.81
C ALA A 134 49.85 -4.24 -7.43
N ASN A 135 49.78 -4.12 -8.76
CA ASN A 135 48.51 -4.13 -9.50
C ASN A 135 47.79 -5.49 -9.41
N GLU A 136 48.52 -6.60 -9.49
CA GLU A 136 47.95 -7.95 -9.31
C GLU A 136 47.35 -8.12 -7.90
N VAL A 137 48.06 -7.65 -6.87
CA VAL A 137 47.57 -7.68 -5.48
C VAL A 137 46.27 -6.88 -5.33
N ARG A 138 46.20 -5.68 -5.92
CA ARG A 138 44.99 -4.85 -5.89
C ARG A 138 43.81 -5.50 -6.63
N SER A 139 44.04 -5.99 -7.85
CA SER A 139 42.98 -6.66 -8.62
C SER A 139 42.45 -7.91 -7.91
N ARG A 140 43.31 -8.66 -7.21
CA ARG A 140 42.87 -9.79 -6.39
C ARG A 140 42.09 -9.33 -5.16
N LEU A 141 42.56 -8.28 -4.47
CA LEU A 141 41.85 -7.70 -3.33
C LEU A 141 40.44 -7.22 -3.73
N ASP A 142 40.30 -6.56 -4.88
CA ASP A 142 39.00 -6.11 -5.39
C ASP A 142 38.03 -7.28 -5.59
N ALA A 143 38.51 -8.40 -6.15
CA ALA A 143 37.69 -9.60 -6.32
C ALA A 143 37.31 -10.27 -4.98
N GLU A 144 38.24 -10.32 -4.02
CA GLU A 144 37.96 -10.84 -2.67
C GLU A 144 36.92 -9.96 -1.94
N LEU A 145 37.06 -8.63 -2.02
CA LEU A 145 36.13 -7.68 -1.40
C LEU A 145 34.76 -7.63 -2.10
N ALA A 146 34.69 -7.87 -3.41
CA ALA A 146 33.41 -7.93 -4.12
C ALA A 146 32.51 -9.06 -3.61
N GLN A 147 33.11 -10.22 -3.26
CA GLN A 147 32.37 -11.32 -2.67
C GLN A 147 31.88 -10.98 -1.25
N ASP A 148 32.73 -10.38 -0.43
CA ASP A 148 32.35 -9.95 0.92
C ASP A 148 31.27 -8.85 0.86
N ALA A 149 31.32 -7.95 -0.13
CA ALA A 149 30.29 -6.93 -0.36
C ALA A 149 28.95 -7.56 -0.75
N ALA A 150 28.93 -8.57 -1.62
CA ALA A 150 27.70 -9.29 -1.97
C ALA A 150 27.07 -9.98 -0.75
N ASP A 151 27.88 -10.62 0.09
CA ASP A 151 27.41 -11.25 1.33
C ASP A 151 26.79 -10.21 2.29
N LEU A 152 27.39 -9.01 2.39
CA LEU A 152 26.85 -7.91 3.19
C LEU A 152 25.55 -7.35 2.61
N THR A 153 25.43 -7.20 1.30
CA THR A 153 24.17 -6.77 0.64
C THR A 153 23.04 -7.75 0.93
N THR A 154 23.27 -9.05 0.78
CA THR A 154 22.27 -10.08 1.13
C THR A 154 21.85 -9.99 2.58
N ALA A 155 22.80 -9.75 3.50
CA ALA A 155 22.48 -9.58 4.91
C ALA A 155 21.64 -8.33 5.17
N THR A 156 21.94 -7.20 4.51
CA THR A 156 21.13 -5.97 4.60
C THR A 156 19.70 -6.20 4.14
N THR A 157 19.50 -6.85 2.99
CA THR A 157 18.15 -7.17 2.49
C THR A 157 17.37 -8.02 3.50
N PHE A 158 18.00 -9.08 4.03
CA PHE A 158 17.40 -9.91 5.07
C PHE A 158 17.01 -9.08 6.32
N TRP A 159 17.92 -8.24 6.82
CA TRP A 159 17.65 -7.42 8.00
C TRP A 159 16.53 -6.42 7.79
N ASN A 160 16.45 -5.80 6.61
CA ASN A 160 15.36 -4.90 6.27
C ASN A 160 14.02 -5.64 6.20
N GLN A 161 13.99 -6.82 5.57
CA GLN A 161 12.78 -7.64 5.48
C GLN A 161 12.31 -8.11 6.86
N THR A 162 13.20 -8.71 7.67
CA THR A 162 12.86 -9.18 9.01
C THR A 162 12.49 -8.02 9.93
N ALA A 163 13.21 -6.90 9.88
CA ALA A 163 12.86 -5.72 10.66
C ALA A 163 11.51 -5.13 10.23
N GLY A 164 11.22 -5.12 8.92
CA GLY A 164 9.92 -4.74 8.37
C GLY A 164 8.79 -5.63 8.89
N GLU A 165 8.90 -6.95 8.75
CA GLU A 165 7.90 -7.92 9.23
C GLU A 165 7.65 -7.80 10.75
N TRP A 166 8.71 -7.67 11.56
CA TRP A 166 8.49 -7.52 13.01
C TRP A 166 8.07 -6.12 13.41
N ALA A 167 8.36 -5.10 12.60
CA ALA A 167 7.80 -3.77 12.78
C ALA A 167 6.30 -3.79 12.47
N SER A 168 5.89 -4.43 11.36
CA SER A 168 4.49 -4.57 10.96
C SER A 168 3.67 -5.40 11.95
N ILE A 169 4.28 -6.39 12.61
CA ILE A 169 3.63 -7.11 13.71
C ILE A 169 3.55 -6.23 14.97
N ALA A 170 4.55 -5.38 15.22
CA ALA A 170 4.63 -4.56 16.44
C ALA A 170 3.79 -3.28 16.37
N ASP A 171 3.63 -2.70 15.19
CA ASP A 171 2.72 -1.59 14.93
C ASP A 171 1.27 -2.07 14.74
N GLY A 172 1.07 -3.38 14.60
CA GLY A 172 -0.25 -3.99 14.47
C GLY A 172 -0.81 -3.90 13.05
N THR A 173 0.04 -3.71 12.03
CA THR A 173 -0.33 -3.74 10.60
C THR A 173 -0.27 -5.15 10.00
N THR A 174 0.15 -6.17 10.72
CA THR A 174 0.01 -7.58 10.29
C THR A 174 -0.23 -8.50 11.49
N ASP A 175 -1.11 -9.52 11.37
CA ASP A 175 -1.18 -10.61 12.36
C ASP A 175 -0.39 -11.79 11.82
N GLY A 176 0.81 -12.04 12.35
CA GLY A 176 1.68 -13.14 11.88
C GLY A 176 1.17 -14.55 12.21
N PHE A 177 -0.11 -14.70 12.57
CA PHE A 177 -0.58 -15.66 13.55
C PHE A 177 -2.03 -16.14 13.28
N THR A 178 -2.20 -16.97 12.25
CA THR A 178 -3.49 -17.55 11.85
C THR A 178 -4.16 -18.40 12.94
N VAL A 179 -5.50 -18.39 12.94
CA VAL A 179 -6.32 -19.29 13.77
C VAL A 179 -6.09 -20.74 13.30
N PRO A 180 -6.04 -21.75 14.19
CA PRO A 180 -5.94 -23.14 13.77
C PRO A 180 -7.14 -23.56 12.93
N ALA A 181 -6.88 -24.03 11.71
CA ALA A 181 -7.94 -24.53 10.85
C ALA A 181 -8.74 -25.68 11.49
N GLY A 182 -10.08 -25.60 11.40
CA GLY A 182 -11.02 -26.62 11.88
C GLY A 182 -11.57 -26.42 13.30
N ALA A 183 -11.49 -25.22 13.86
CA ALA A 183 -12.05 -24.90 15.17
C ALA A 183 -13.59 -25.01 15.17
N THR A 184 -14.15 -25.98 15.91
CA THR A 184 -15.61 -26.19 15.98
C THR A 184 -16.31 -25.39 17.10
N GLN A 185 -15.56 -24.65 17.90
CA GLN A 185 -16.05 -23.86 19.04
C GLN A 185 -15.23 -22.58 19.19
N VAL A 186 -15.90 -21.51 19.60
CA VAL A 186 -15.28 -20.21 19.90
C VAL A 186 -14.23 -20.38 20.99
N GLY A 187 -13.03 -19.86 20.74
CA GLY A 187 -11.94 -19.82 21.70
C GLY A 187 -11.92 -18.50 22.46
N VAL A 188 -11.95 -18.53 23.80
CA VAL A 188 -11.75 -17.33 24.63
C VAL A 188 -10.49 -17.48 25.46
N ILE A 189 -9.57 -16.56 25.28
CA ILE A 189 -8.25 -16.55 25.91
C ILE A 189 -8.11 -15.26 26.72
N VAL A 190 -7.65 -15.37 27.97
CA VAL A 190 -7.39 -14.21 28.83
C VAL A 190 -5.92 -14.17 29.18
N ILE A 191 -5.23 -13.09 28.77
CA ILE A 191 -3.81 -12.85 29.04
C ILE A 191 -3.67 -11.50 29.73
N GLY A 192 -3.52 -11.51 31.06
CA GLY A 192 -3.41 -10.26 31.80
C GLY A 192 -4.70 -9.44 31.72
N ASP A 193 -4.62 -8.27 31.08
CA ASP A 193 -5.71 -7.34 30.80
C ASP A 193 -6.28 -7.45 29.37
N GLN A 194 -5.78 -8.40 28.58
CA GLN A 194 -6.25 -8.69 27.23
C GLN A 194 -7.18 -9.89 27.22
N VAL A 195 -8.29 -9.77 26.50
CA VAL A 195 -9.21 -10.87 26.19
C VAL A 195 -9.24 -11.07 24.68
N ILE A 196 -8.88 -12.26 24.24
CA ILE A 196 -8.90 -12.65 22.83
C ILE A 196 -10.11 -13.57 22.64
N VAL A 197 -10.96 -13.26 21.67
CA VAL A 197 -12.09 -14.08 21.23
C VAL A 197 -11.81 -14.50 19.79
N ASN A 198 -11.60 -15.79 19.59
CA ASN A 198 -11.43 -16.40 18.28
C ASN A 198 -12.75 -17.00 17.83
N GLY A 199 -13.18 -16.70 16.62
CA GLY A 199 -14.24 -17.44 15.95
C GLY A 199 -13.84 -18.87 15.62
N THR A 200 -14.56 -19.44 14.68
CA THR A 200 -14.60 -20.86 14.35
C THR A 200 -14.10 -21.12 12.92
N ASP A 201 -14.32 -22.34 12.44
CA ASP A 201 -14.15 -22.70 11.03
C ASP A 201 -15.44 -22.41 10.25
N GLY A 202 -15.31 -21.66 9.17
CA GLY A 202 -16.40 -21.14 8.34
C GLY A 202 -16.89 -19.76 8.77
N ASP A 203 -17.68 -19.13 7.91
CA ASP A 203 -18.18 -17.75 8.06
C ASP A 203 -18.80 -17.46 9.44
N ASP A 204 -18.15 -16.57 10.20
CA ASP A 204 -18.52 -16.15 11.55
C ASP A 204 -19.13 -14.73 11.58
N ASP A 205 -20.23 -14.56 12.33
CA ASP A 205 -20.82 -13.26 12.65
C ASP A 205 -20.45 -12.86 14.09
N ILE A 206 -19.50 -11.93 14.22
CA ILE A 206 -18.94 -11.41 15.47
C ILE A 206 -19.42 -9.98 15.67
N SER A 207 -20.13 -9.72 16.76
CA SER A 207 -20.57 -8.37 17.13
C SER A 207 -20.27 -8.02 18.57
N VAL A 208 -19.97 -6.74 18.83
CA VAL A 208 -19.75 -6.22 20.18
C VAL A 208 -20.93 -5.36 20.63
N SER A 209 -21.21 -5.37 21.92
CA SER A 209 -22.02 -4.32 22.55
C SER A 209 -21.35 -3.87 23.84
N VAL A 210 -21.39 -2.57 24.11
CA VAL A 210 -20.80 -1.96 25.31
C VAL A 210 -21.93 -1.39 26.16
N ASP A 211 -21.99 -1.78 27.44
CA ASP A 211 -22.90 -1.15 28.39
C ASP A 211 -22.37 0.27 28.72
N PRO A 212 -23.07 1.34 28.31
CA PRO A 212 -22.59 2.71 28.50
C PRO A 212 -22.51 3.14 29.97
N ALA A 213 -23.20 2.43 30.88
CA ALA A 213 -23.17 2.75 32.31
C ALA A 213 -21.99 2.09 33.03
N THR A 214 -21.54 0.93 32.57
CA THR A 214 -20.55 0.11 33.27
C THR A 214 -19.25 -0.08 32.50
N GLY A 215 -19.24 0.16 31.19
CA GLY A 215 -18.14 -0.17 30.28
C GLY A 215 -17.94 -1.67 30.08
N VAL A 216 -18.87 -2.51 30.57
CA VAL A 216 -18.82 -3.96 30.35
C VAL A 216 -19.13 -4.23 28.89
N GLN A 217 -18.28 -5.06 28.27
CA GLN A 217 -18.39 -5.41 26.87
C GLN A 217 -19.03 -6.81 26.75
N THR A 218 -19.84 -7.02 25.73
CA THR A 218 -20.43 -8.31 25.39
C THR A 218 -20.11 -8.61 23.93
N VAL A 219 -19.23 -9.58 23.71
CA VAL A 219 -18.89 -10.10 22.39
C VAL A 219 -19.86 -11.22 22.06
N THR A 220 -20.52 -11.18 20.92
CA THR A 220 -21.43 -12.22 20.44
C THR A 220 -20.86 -12.83 19.17
N VAL A 221 -20.65 -14.14 19.17
CA VAL A 221 -20.16 -14.91 18.01
C VAL A 221 -21.24 -15.92 17.64
N ASN A 222 -21.79 -15.83 16.42
CA ASN A 222 -22.87 -16.70 15.93
C ASN A 222 -24.05 -16.82 16.91
N GLY A 223 -24.42 -15.69 17.53
CA GLY A 223 -25.50 -15.60 18.52
C GLY A 223 -25.15 -16.09 19.94
N VAL A 224 -23.92 -16.50 20.20
CA VAL A 224 -23.44 -16.89 21.54
C VAL A 224 -22.64 -15.74 22.16
N SER A 225 -23.05 -15.28 23.35
CA SER A 225 -22.46 -14.10 24.00
C SER A 225 -21.42 -14.44 25.09
N TYR A 226 -20.36 -13.64 25.11
CA TYR A 226 -19.22 -13.69 26.03
C TYR A 226 -19.04 -12.32 26.69
N THR A 227 -19.08 -12.28 28.02
CA THR A 227 -18.95 -11.03 28.78
C THR A 227 -17.49 -10.75 29.10
N VAL A 228 -17.03 -9.55 28.74
CA VAL A 228 -15.70 -9.04 29.05
C VAL A 228 -15.82 -7.89 30.06
N PRO A 229 -15.12 -7.95 31.21
CA PRO A 229 -15.12 -6.87 32.19
C PRO A 229 -14.65 -5.54 31.60
N ALA A 230 -15.16 -4.44 32.15
CA ALA A 230 -14.74 -3.09 31.74
C ALA A 230 -13.23 -2.87 31.89
N GLY A 231 -12.65 -2.15 30.94
CA GLY A 231 -11.22 -1.80 30.92
C GLY A 231 -10.29 -2.96 30.53
N GLN A 232 -10.81 -4.03 29.94
CA GLN A 232 -9.99 -5.02 29.24
C GLN A 232 -9.86 -4.64 27.76
N HIS A 233 -8.68 -4.86 27.20
CA HIS A 233 -8.46 -4.76 25.76
C HIS A 233 -8.97 -6.02 25.08
N VAL A 234 -9.85 -5.86 24.08
CA VAL A 234 -10.48 -6.99 23.39
C VAL A 234 -9.88 -7.16 22.01
N VAL A 235 -9.48 -8.40 21.72
CA VAL A 235 -9.05 -8.81 20.39
C VAL A 235 -10.07 -9.79 19.83
N LEU A 236 -10.63 -9.47 18.67
CA LEU A 236 -11.56 -10.32 17.93
C LEU A 236 -10.83 -10.89 16.73
N ARG A 237 -10.92 -12.20 16.53
CA ARG A 237 -10.36 -12.88 15.37
C ARG A 237 -11.47 -13.64 14.66
N GLY A 238 -11.65 -13.39 13.37
CA GLY A 238 -12.70 -13.95 12.52
C GLY A 238 -12.73 -15.47 12.59
N GLY A 239 -11.60 -16.11 12.28
CA GLY A 239 -11.54 -17.57 12.19
C GLY A 239 -10.95 -18.00 10.86
N ASP A 240 -11.52 -19.05 10.27
CA ASP A 240 -11.39 -19.32 8.83
C ASP A 240 -12.73 -18.99 8.17
N GLY A 241 -12.76 -18.43 6.97
CA GLY A 241 -14.00 -18.23 6.22
C GLY A 241 -14.18 -16.78 5.81
N ASN A 242 -15.39 -16.42 5.40
CA ASN A 242 -15.74 -15.03 5.12
C ASN A 242 -16.51 -14.49 6.33
N ASP A 243 -15.81 -13.76 7.18
CA ASP A 243 -16.28 -13.35 8.49
C ASP A 243 -16.87 -11.93 8.46
N THR A 244 -17.70 -11.63 9.45
CA THR A 244 -18.19 -10.28 9.71
C THR A 244 -17.88 -9.92 11.16
N ILE A 245 -17.12 -8.85 11.36
CA ILE A 245 -16.74 -8.34 12.67
C ILE A 245 -17.28 -6.90 12.81
N THR A 246 -18.24 -6.69 13.70
CA THR A 246 -18.87 -5.37 13.89
C THR A 246 -18.73 -4.88 15.32
N VAL A 247 -17.97 -3.80 15.50
CA VAL A 247 -17.92 -3.03 16.74
C VAL A 247 -18.85 -1.81 16.61
N PRO A 248 -19.67 -1.50 17.63
CA PRO A 248 -20.62 -0.41 17.55
C PRO A 248 -19.95 0.94 17.85
N GLN A 249 -20.41 1.98 17.14
CA GLN A 249 -20.15 3.37 17.51
C GLN A 249 -20.69 3.71 18.93
N GLY A 250 -20.13 4.72 19.56
CA GLY A 250 -20.53 5.29 20.86
C GLY A 250 -19.79 4.71 22.08
N GLY A 251 -18.80 3.84 21.87
CA GLY A 251 -18.01 3.21 22.93
C GLY A 251 -16.71 3.95 23.26
N GLY A 252 -16.02 4.48 22.25
CA GLY A 252 -14.66 5.03 22.38
C GLY A 252 -13.68 4.04 23.02
N ILE A 253 -13.90 2.75 22.81
CA ILE A 253 -13.06 1.67 23.34
C ILE A 253 -12.24 1.16 22.17
N ASP A 254 -10.93 1.07 22.38
CA ASP A 254 -10.00 0.50 21.40
C ASP A 254 -10.13 -1.03 21.36
N PHE A 255 -10.19 -1.58 20.15
CA PHE A 255 -10.22 -3.00 19.81
C PHE A 255 -9.07 -3.36 18.87
N THR A 256 -8.69 -4.63 18.87
CA THR A 256 -7.97 -5.23 17.74
C THR A 256 -8.89 -6.20 17.03
N LEU A 257 -9.13 -5.96 15.74
CA LEU A 257 -9.99 -6.76 14.90
C LEU A 257 -9.14 -7.42 13.83
N VAL A 258 -9.27 -8.74 13.70
CA VAL A 258 -8.46 -9.54 12.79
C VAL A 258 -9.38 -10.43 11.97
N GLY A 259 -9.30 -10.34 10.66
CA GLY A 259 -9.91 -11.25 9.71
C GLY A 259 -9.17 -12.58 9.64
N SER A 260 -9.03 -13.11 8.44
CA SER A 260 -8.68 -14.49 8.16
C SER A 260 -8.00 -14.67 6.79
N GLY A 261 -8.29 -15.76 6.08
CA GLY A 261 -7.86 -15.96 4.70
C GLY A 261 -9.00 -15.85 3.68
N GLY A 262 -10.20 -15.49 4.12
CA GLY A 262 -11.37 -15.29 3.28
C GLY A 262 -11.72 -13.82 3.12
N LYS A 263 -12.86 -13.54 2.49
CA LYS A 263 -13.34 -12.18 2.26
C LYS A 263 -14.11 -11.68 3.48
N ASP A 264 -13.46 -10.88 4.30
CA ASP A 264 -13.97 -10.43 5.58
C ASP A 264 -14.59 -9.03 5.53
N ASN A 265 -15.54 -8.76 6.41
CA ASN A 265 -16.17 -7.45 6.59
C ASN A 265 -15.93 -6.97 8.02
N ILE A 266 -15.13 -5.92 8.19
CA ILE A 266 -14.68 -5.46 9.52
C ILE A 266 -15.13 -4.01 9.76
N THR A 267 -15.69 -3.72 10.93
CA THR A 267 -16.08 -2.36 11.36
C THR A 267 -15.55 -2.05 12.77
N GLY A 268 -14.71 -1.02 12.92
CA GLY A 268 -13.96 -0.69 14.16
C GLY A 268 -14.69 0.17 15.20
N GLY A 269 -15.50 1.15 14.77
CA GLY A 269 -16.37 1.92 15.67
C GLY A 269 -15.86 3.32 15.98
N ASP A 270 -15.63 3.67 17.26
CA ASP A 270 -15.18 5.02 17.68
C ASP A 270 -13.82 4.99 18.42
N GLY A 271 -13.18 3.81 18.49
CA GLY A 271 -11.94 3.60 19.23
C GLY A 271 -10.72 4.04 18.42
N ASN A 272 -9.52 4.00 19.01
CA ASN A 272 -8.29 3.99 18.22
C ASN A 272 -7.96 2.53 17.96
N ASP A 273 -8.58 1.98 16.95
CA ASP A 273 -8.65 0.57 16.68
C ASP A 273 -7.45 0.09 15.86
N THR A 274 -7.24 -1.22 15.88
CA THR A 274 -6.28 -1.90 15.01
C THR A 274 -7.03 -2.95 14.22
N LEU A 275 -7.15 -2.78 12.91
CA LEU A 275 -7.93 -3.62 12.01
C LEU A 275 -7.01 -4.29 11.00
N LEU A 276 -7.15 -5.60 10.86
CA LEU A 276 -6.28 -6.43 10.03
C LEU A 276 -7.15 -7.36 9.18
N GLY A 277 -7.15 -7.19 7.86
CA GLY A 277 -7.84 -8.09 6.91
C GLY A 277 -7.15 -9.46 6.84
N LEU A 278 -5.83 -9.43 6.59
CA LEU A 278 -4.93 -10.56 6.33
C LEU A 278 -4.98 -11.06 4.88
N ASP A 279 -5.30 -12.32 4.59
CA ASP A 279 -5.41 -12.75 3.19
C ASP A 279 -6.90 -12.69 2.77
N GLY A 280 -7.21 -12.39 1.52
CA GLY A 280 -8.59 -12.29 1.03
C GLY A 280 -8.89 -10.91 0.47
N ASP A 281 -10.04 -10.76 -0.18
CA ASP A 281 -10.48 -9.47 -0.73
C ASP A 281 -11.36 -8.76 0.31
N ASP A 282 -10.78 -8.08 1.29
CA ASP A 282 -11.46 -7.62 2.49
C ASP A 282 -12.16 -6.27 2.35
N ASN A 283 -13.14 -6.01 3.21
CA ASN A 283 -13.80 -4.72 3.34
C ASN A 283 -13.72 -4.22 4.79
N VAL A 284 -12.97 -3.15 5.00
CA VAL A 284 -12.67 -2.61 6.33
C VAL A 284 -13.11 -1.15 6.44
N ASP A 285 -14.00 -0.88 7.39
CA ASP A 285 -14.37 0.47 7.83
C ASP A 285 -13.84 0.69 9.26
N ALA A 286 -12.82 1.51 9.43
CA ALA A 286 -12.14 1.67 10.72
C ALA A 286 -13.03 2.43 11.72
N GLY A 287 -13.63 3.54 11.29
CA GLY A 287 -14.59 4.27 12.10
C GLY A 287 -14.06 5.62 12.51
N THR A 288 -14.52 6.16 13.63
CA THR A 288 -13.91 7.36 14.18
C THR A 288 -12.80 6.99 15.16
N GLY A 289 -11.80 7.86 15.31
CA GLY A 289 -10.60 7.59 16.11
C GLY A 289 -9.36 7.52 15.22
N ASN A 290 -8.18 7.42 15.83
CA ASN A 290 -6.92 7.36 15.09
C ASN A 290 -6.52 5.91 14.91
N ASP A 291 -6.92 5.33 13.79
CA ASP A 291 -6.90 3.90 13.54
C ASP A 291 -5.62 3.43 12.87
N ARG A 292 -5.41 2.12 12.96
CA ARG A 292 -4.40 1.39 12.17
C ARG A 292 -5.11 0.30 11.39
N VAL A 293 -5.02 0.37 10.08
CA VAL A 293 -5.69 -0.54 9.16
C VAL A 293 -4.65 -1.19 8.26
N SER A 294 -4.74 -2.50 8.09
CA SER A 294 -4.04 -3.21 7.02
C SER A 294 -4.97 -4.17 6.30
N GLY A 295 -4.97 -4.13 4.97
CA GLY A 295 -5.66 -5.09 4.11
C GLY A 295 -4.94 -6.43 4.14
N GLY A 296 -3.70 -6.46 3.65
CA GLY A 296 -2.84 -7.63 3.69
C GLY A 296 -2.60 -8.16 2.28
N ALA A 297 -3.24 -9.24 1.86
CA ALA A 297 -3.07 -9.81 0.54
C ALA A 297 -4.43 -10.06 -0.11
N GLY A 298 -4.69 -9.49 -1.28
CA GLY A 298 -5.95 -9.58 -1.98
C GLY A 298 -6.34 -8.24 -2.55
N GLN A 299 -7.58 -8.06 -2.99
CA GLN A 299 -8.08 -6.75 -3.40
C GLN A 299 -8.92 -6.17 -2.28
N ASP A 300 -8.32 -5.27 -1.51
CA ASP A 300 -8.89 -4.75 -0.28
C ASP A 300 -9.56 -3.40 -0.47
N TYR A 301 -10.69 -3.20 0.21
CA TYR A 301 -11.34 -1.91 0.38
C TYR A 301 -11.14 -1.45 1.82
N LEU A 302 -10.38 -0.38 2.01
CA LEU A 302 -9.97 0.12 3.33
C LEU A 302 -10.41 1.58 3.49
N ASN A 303 -11.16 1.86 4.54
CA ASN A 303 -11.70 3.18 4.81
C ASN A 303 -11.41 3.58 6.26
N GLY A 304 -10.51 4.56 6.45
CA GLY A 304 -10.14 5.13 7.76
C GLY A 304 -11.32 5.83 8.42
N GLN A 305 -12.02 6.68 7.66
CA GLN A 305 -13.11 7.53 8.12
C GLN A 305 -12.62 8.73 8.94
N GLY A 306 -12.81 8.77 10.25
CA GLY A 306 -12.66 10.01 11.00
C GLY A 306 -11.56 9.97 12.05
N GLY A 307 -10.41 10.57 11.80
CA GLY A 307 -9.30 10.71 12.74
C GLY A 307 -7.96 10.65 11.99
N ASP A 308 -6.84 10.73 12.70
CA ASP A 308 -5.52 10.66 12.04
C ASP A 308 -5.10 9.19 11.86
N ASP A 309 -5.44 8.62 10.71
CA ASP A 309 -5.38 7.19 10.44
C ASP A 309 -4.07 6.75 9.78
N ARG A 310 -3.77 5.46 9.92
CA ARG A 310 -2.72 4.78 9.16
C ARG A 310 -3.33 3.60 8.43
N VAL A 311 -3.36 3.68 7.10
CA VAL A 311 -3.99 2.68 6.25
C VAL A 311 -2.94 2.09 5.30
N HIS A 312 -2.84 0.76 5.28
CA HIS A 312 -1.93 0.03 4.40
C HIS A 312 -2.69 -1.02 3.58
N GLY A 313 -2.61 -0.96 2.25
CA GLY A 313 -3.23 -1.93 1.35
C GLY A 313 -2.55 -3.29 1.47
N GLY A 314 -1.34 -3.40 0.93
CA GLY A 314 -0.51 -4.59 1.03
C GLY A 314 -0.18 -5.17 -0.34
N GLU A 315 -0.49 -6.44 -0.57
CA GLU A 315 -0.39 -7.09 -1.89
C GLU A 315 -1.74 -7.08 -2.58
N GLY A 316 -1.80 -6.61 -3.83
CA GLY A 316 -2.98 -6.68 -4.68
C GLY A 316 -3.49 -5.29 -5.03
N ARG A 317 -4.68 -5.20 -5.62
CA ARG A 317 -5.18 -3.92 -6.14
C ARG A 317 -6.14 -3.34 -5.13
N ASP A 318 -5.63 -2.43 -4.32
CA ASP A 318 -6.33 -1.94 -3.15
C ASP A 318 -6.98 -0.58 -3.40
N THR A 319 -8.07 -0.32 -2.68
CA THR A 319 -8.75 0.98 -2.65
C THR A 319 -8.75 1.51 -1.22
N LEU A 320 -8.04 2.61 -1.00
CA LEU A 320 -7.80 3.21 0.31
C LEU A 320 -8.42 4.61 0.41
N TYR A 321 -9.11 4.88 1.51
CA TYR A 321 -9.62 6.20 1.89
C TYR A 321 -9.14 6.57 3.30
N GLY A 322 -8.57 7.76 3.46
CA GLY A 322 -8.32 8.38 4.77
C GLY A 322 -9.59 9.06 5.30
N LEU A 323 -10.15 9.95 4.48
CA LEU A 323 -11.29 10.83 4.74
C LEU A 323 -10.95 12.02 5.65
N SER A 324 -11.37 12.10 6.91
CA SER A 324 -11.08 13.30 7.72
C SER A 324 -9.99 13.07 8.74
N GLY A 325 -8.91 13.86 8.67
CA GLY A 325 -7.80 13.78 9.60
C GLY A 325 -6.49 14.03 8.89
N ASP A 326 -5.37 14.10 9.63
CA ASP A 326 -4.05 14.09 8.98
C ASP A 326 -3.60 12.62 8.78
N ASP A 327 -3.91 12.04 7.62
CA ASP A 327 -3.81 10.61 7.37
C ASP A 327 -2.47 10.15 6.78
N THR A 328 -2.17 8.87 6.93
CA THR A 328 -1.05 8.21 6.24
C THR A 328 -1.51 6.95 5.52
N LEU A 329 -1.51 6.98 4.18
CA LEU A 329 -1.93 5.88 3.33
C LEU A 329 -0.73 5.28 2.58
N SER A 330 -0.69 3.96 2.44
CA SER A 330 0.27 3.26 1.58
C SER A 330 -0.41 2.13 0.83
N GLY A 331 -0.43 2.21 -0.51
CA GLY A 331 -1.06 1.21 -1.39
C GLY A 331 -0.36 -0.13 -1.28
N GLY A 332 0.91 -0.18 -1.71
CA GLY A 332 1.74 -1.37 -1.55
C GLY A 332 2.19 -1.91 -2.89
N ALA A 333 1.64 -3.03 -3.32
CA ALA A 333 2.06 -3.70 -4.55
C ALA A 333 0.89 -3.98 -5.48
N GLU A 334 1.11 -3.79 -6.78
CA GLU A 334 0.10 -3.68 -7.84
C GLU A 334 -0.53 -2.29 -7.92
N GLN A 335 -1.54 -2.13 -8.77
CA GLN A 335 -2.14 -0.83 -9.08
C GLN A 335 -3.20 -0.50 -8.03
N ASP A 336 -2.95 0.56 -7.27
CA ASP A 336 -3.78 0.98 -6.15
C ASP A 336 -4.49 2.31 -6.41
N TYR A 337 -5.59 2.54 -5.68
CA TYR A 337 -6.28 3.82 -5.59
C TYR A 337 -6.22 4.34 -4.15
N LEU A 338 -5.69 5.55 -3.95
CA LEU A 338 -5.59 6.19 -2.64
C LEU A 338 -6.27 7.57 -2.66
N GLU A 339 -7.05 7.88 -1.62
CA GLU A 339 -7.68 9.18 -1.40
C GLU A 339 -7.45 9.65 0.05
N GLY A 340 -6.76 10.78 0.23
CA GLY A 340 -6.49 11.38 1.54
C GLY A 340 -7.76 11.96 2.15
N GLY A 341 -8.41 12.88 1.44
CA GLY A 341 -9.69 13.46 1.84
C GLY A 341 -9.53 14.87 2.35
N THR A 342 -9.65 15.11 3.65
CA THR A 342 -9.49 16.43 4.26
C THR A 342 -8.48 16.37 5.39
N GLY A 343 -7.53 17.29 5.41
CA GLY A 343 -6.41 17.29 6.35
C GLY A 343 -5.10 17.29 5.58
N ASN A 344 -3.96 17.24 6.29
CA ASN A 344 -2.65 17.24 5.62
C ASN A 344 -2.14 15.81 5.56
N ASP A 345 -2.35 15.18 4.41
CA ASP A 345 -2.20 13.75 4.26
C ASP A 345 -0.83 13.38 3.69
N THR A 346 -0.40 12.15 3.99
CA THR A 346 0.79 11.55 3.38
C THR A 346 0.42 10.25 2.68
N LEU A 347 0.50 10.24 1.36
CA LEU A 347 0.10 9.12 0.52
C LEU A 347 1.32 8.55 -0.24
N ASP A 348 1.42 7.23 -0.32
CA ASP A 348 2.47 6.51 -1.05
C ASP A 348 1.85 5.35 -1.84
N GLY A 349 1.74 5.48 -3.16
CA GLY A 349 1.14 4.46 -4.04
C GLY A 349 1.91 3.14 -3.94
N GLY A 350 3.22 3.21 -4.10
CA GLY A 350 4.12 2.07 -3.89
C GLY A 350 4.59 1.47 -5.21
N HIS A 351 4.21 0.22 -5.48
CA HIS A 351 4.62 -0.52 -6.67
C HIS A 351 3.46 -0.77 -7.61
N GLY A 352 3.19 0.12 -8.54
CA GLY A 352 2.08 -0.04 -9.45
C GLY A 352 1.97 1.11 -10.41
N ASN A 353 0.92 1.11 -11.21
CA ASN A 353 0.51 2.34 -11.88
C ASN A 353 -0.62 2.91 -11.03
N ASP A 354 -0.26 3.73 -10.05
CA ASP A 354 -1.15 4.08 -8.95
C ASP A 354 -1.92 5.38 -9.23
N VAL A 355 -3.11 5.49 -8.65
CA VAL A 355 -3.90 6.72 -8.64
C VAL A 355 -3.93 7.27 -7.22
N VAL A 356 -3.37 8.46 -7.03
CA VAL A 356 -3.19 9.06 -5.70
C VAL A 356 -3.86 10.44 -5.64
N SER A 357 -4.87 10.61 -4.79
CA SER A 357 -5.60 11.87 -4.60
C SER A 357 -5.37 12.40 -3.18
N GLY A 358 -4.84 13.63 -3.05
CA GLY A 358 -4.60 14.28 -1.75
C GLY A 358 -5.89 14.74 -1.11
N GLY A 359 -6.58 15.66 -1.79
CA GLY A 359 -7.88 16.17 -1.35
C GLY A 359 -7.78 17.63 -0.88
N ASP A 360 -8.41 18.01 0.22
CA ASP A 360 -8.32 19.35 0.79
C ASP A 360 -7.28 19.39 1.93
N GLY A 361 -6.18 20.12 1.75
CA GLY A 361 -5.14 20.35 2.77
C GLY A 361 -3.76 20.49 2.13
N ASP A 362 -2.70 20.67 2.93
CA ASP A 362 -1.34 20.71 2.36
C ASP A 362 -0.76 19.28 2.35
N ASP A 363 -0.90 18.56 1.23
CA ASP A 363 -0.65 17.13 1.14
C ASP A 363 0.75 16.76 0.64
N THR A 364 1.18 15.54 0.94
CA THR A 364 2.39 14.92 0.38
C THR A 364 2.05 13.62 -0.33
N LEU A 365 2.15 13.64 -1.67
CA LEU A 365 1.83 12.49 -2.53
C LEU A 365 3.12 11.87 -3.06
N ARG A 366 3.21 10.54 -3.05
CA ARG A 366 4.24 9.78 -3.75
C ARG A 366 3.59 8.74 -4.65
N GLY A 367 3.91 8.77 -5.94
CA GLY A 367 3.49 7.72 -6.87
C GLY A 367 4.20 6.41 -6.55
N GLY A 368 5.53 6.44 -6.62
CA GLY A 368 6.37 5.29 -6.26
C GLY A 368 7.06 4.74 -7.49
N SER A 369 6.72 3.52 -7.92
CA SER A 369 7.28 2.91 -9.11
C SER A 369 6.20 2.40 -10.06
N GLY A 370 6.26 2.84 -11.30
CA GLY A 370 5.31 2.57 -12.37
C GLY A 370 4.81 3.90 -12.92
N ASP A 371 3.85 3.88 -13.84
CA ASP A 371 3.35 5.11 -14.45
C ASP A 371 2.17 5.63 -13.62
N ASP A 372 2.42 6.61 -12.76
CA ASP A 372 1.47 7.05 -11.72
C ASP A 372 0.69 8.30 -12.11
N VAL A 373 -0.54 8.45 -11.59
CA VAL A 373 -1.37 9.65 -11.75
C VAL A 373 -1.74 10.22 -10.38
N SER A 374 -1.33 11.47 -10.13
CA SER A 374 -1.64 12.19 -8.89
C SER A 374 -2.63 13.31 -9.12
N TYR A 375 -3.61 13.43 -8.21
CA TYR A 375 -4.53 14.56 -8.08
C TYR A 375 -4.26 15.23 -6.74
N ALA A 376 -3.46 16.30 -6.75
CA ALA A 376 -3.01 16.96 -5.52
C ALA A 376 -4.19 17.49 -4.68
N GLY A 377 -5.19 18.07 -5.34
CA GLY A 377 -6.34 18.65 -4.66
C GLY A 377 -6.14 20.12 -4.33
N ARG A 378 -6.82 20.61 -3.29
CA ARG A 378 -6.73 22.00 -2.83
C ARG A 378 -5.69 22.11 -1.73
N GLY A 379 -4.67 22.94 -1.94
CA GLY A 379 -3.62 23.09 -0.95
C GLY A 379 -2.38 23.74 -1.49
N ASN A 380 -1.30 23.63 -0.73
CA ASN A 380 0.05 23.74 -1.28
C ASN A 380 0.71 22.37 -1.19
N ASP A 381 0.52 21.59 -2.24
CA ASP A 381 0.83 20.18 -2.21
C ASP A 381 2.26 19.90 -2.67
N THR A 382 2.76 18.74 -2.26
CA THR A 382 4.06 18.23 -2.70
C THR A 382 3.92 16.84 -3.29
N THR A 383 4.13 16.74 -4.60
CA THR A 383 4.05 15.46 -5.34
C THR A 383 5.44 14.98 -5.74
N TYR A 384 5.71 13.71 -5.46
CA TYR A 384 6.90 12.98 -5.92
C TYR A 384 6.44 11.85 -6.85
N GLY A 385 6.71 11.95 -8.16
CA GLY A 385 6.29 10.90 -9.11
C GLY A 385 7.02 9.58 -8.81
N GLY A 386 8.35 9.63 -8.84
CA GLY A 386 9.19 8.49 -8.46
C GLY A 386 9.88 7.91 -9.68
N THR A 387 9.62 6.65 -10.01
CA THR A 387 10.16 6.03 -11.22
C THR A 387 9.03 5.61 -12.16
N GLY A 388 9.00 6.18 -13.37
CA GLY A 388 8.03 5.82 -14.38
C GLY A 388 7.78 7.00 -15.30
N ALA A 389 6.63 7.03 -15.95
CA ALA A 389 6.11 8.20 -16.63
C ALA A 389 4.89 8.75 -15.87
N ASP A 390 5.15 9.68 -14.96
CA ASP A 390 4.19 10.13 -13.97
C ASP A 390 3.48 11.41 -14.41
N THR A 391 2.22 11.55 -14.01
CA THR A 391 1.39 12.74 -14.24
C THR A 391 0.90 13.33 -12.92
N ALA A 392 1.08 14.64 -12.73
CA ALA A 392 0.56 15.37 -11.58
C ALA A 392 -0.45 16.44 -12.01
N ASN A 393 -1.68 16.32 -11.53
CA ASN A 393 -2.75 17.31 -11.64
C ASN A 393 -2.81 18.08 -10.32
N GLY A 394 -2.65 19.41 -10.35
CA GLY A 394 -2.60 20.21 -9.14
C GLY A 394 -2.74 21.71 -9.40
N GLU A 395 -2.98 22.48 -8.34
CA GLU A 395 -3.09 23.92 -8.44
C GLU A 395 -1.72 24.57 -8.74
N ALA A 396 -1.74 25.84 -9.16
CA ALA A 396 -0.51 26.55 -9.52
C ALA A 396 0.46 26.77 -8.32
N GLY A 397 0.02 26.49 -7.09
CA GLY A 397 0.79 26.61 -5.86
C GLY A 397 1.69 25.41 -5.55
N ASP A 398 1.44 24.28 -6.21
CA ASP A 398 2.02 22.99 -5.82
C ASP A 398 3.45 22.80 -6.30
N THR A 399 4.12 21.83 -5.69
CA THR A 399 5.48 21.45 -6.03
C THR A 399 5.55 20.01 -6.49
N ASN A 400 6.15 19.79 -7.67
CA ASN A 400 6.30 18.46 -8.26
C ASN A 400 7.79 18.13 -8.43
N ASP A 401 8.21 16.94 -8.02
CA ASP A 401 9.55 16.37 -8.26
C ASP A 401 9.44 14.99 -8.90
N GLY A 402 10.28 14.71 -9.89
CA GLY A 402 10.27 13.43 -10.61
C GLY A 402 8.96 13.10 -11.32
N VAL A 403 8.28 14.10 -11.91
CA VAL A 403 7.04 13.94 -12.70
C VAL A 403 7.28 14.35 -14.16
N GLU A 404 6.79 13.56 -15.11
CA GLU A 404 6.93 13.79 -16.56
C GLU A 404 5.92 14.81 -17.11
N SER A 405 4.69 14.78 -16.61
CA SER A 405 3.59 15.66 -17.04
C SER A 405 2.99 16.40 -15.85
N THR A 406 2.85 17.72 -15.95
CA THR A 406 2.12 18.51 -14.95
C THR A 406 0.96 19.22 -15.62
N VAL A 407 -0.24 19.01 -15.09
CA VAL A 407 -1.47 19.67 -15.49
C VAL A 407 -1.85 20.63 -14.39
N THR A 408 -1.82 21.93 -14.70
CA THR A 408 -2.29 22.96 -13.77
C THR A 408 -3.80 23.10 -13.89
N ILE A 409 -4.51 22.89 -12.78
CA ILE A 409 -5.96 22.99 -12.67
C ILE A 409 -6.36 24.16 -11.76
N GLU A 410 -7.58 24.68 -11.93
CA GLU A 410 -8.20 25.60 -10.98
C GLU A 410 -9.40 24.87 -10.37
N ILE A 411 -9.39 24.60 -9.07
CA ILE A 411 -10.45 23.81 -8.42
C ILE A 411 -11.56 24.77 -7.95
N PRO A 412 -12.79 24.67 -8.47
CA PRO A 412 -13.86 25.61 -8.14
C PRO A 412 -14.33 25.47 -6.68
N ASP A 413 -14.78 26.57 -6.07
CA ASP A 413 -15.36 26.57 -4.71
C ASP A 413 -16.72 25.84 -4.69
N GLY A 414 -16.69 24.54 -4.37
CA GLY A 414 -17.86 23.72 -4.12
C GLY A 414 -18.64 23.26 -5.36
N LEU A 415 -19.54 22.32 -5.14
CA LEU A 415 -20.31 21.64 -6.19
C LEU A 415 -21.78 22.04 -6.15
N ALA A 416 -22.07 23.26 -6.59
CA ALA A 416 -23.41 23.82 -6.54
C ALA A 416 -24.41 22.94 -7.32
N GLY A 417 -25.58 22.67 -6.71
CA GLY A 417 -26.68 21.97 -7.38
C GLY A 417 -26.68 20.45 -7.22
N ILE A 418 -25.61 19.85 -6.68
CA ILE A 418 -25.57 18.42 -6.33
C ILE A 418 -25.98 18.25 -4.86
N THR A 419 -27.01 17.45 -4.61
CA THR A 419 -27.47 17.12 -3.25
C THR A 419 -26.99 15.72 -2.90
N ILE A 420 -26.44 15.52 -1.69
CA ILE A 420 -26.02 14.21 -1.19
C ILE A 420 -26.94 13.82 -0.02
N GLU A 421 -27.55 12.64 -0.08
CA GLU A 421 -28.49 12.13 0.93
C GLU A 421 -28.03 10.76 1.46
N GLY A 422 -27.63 10.68 2.72
CA GLY A 422 -27.19 9.42 3.33
C GLY A 422 -26.75 9.57 4.78
N SER A 423 -26.10 8.54 5.30
CA SER A 423 -25.30 8.56 6.52
C SER A 423 -24.19 9.63 6.44
N PRO A 424 -23.73 10.17 7.59
CA PRO A 424 -22.59 11.09 7.61
C PRO A 424 -21.36 10.55 6.88
N GLU A 425 -21.03 9.27 7.10
CA GLU A 425 -19.91 8.57 6.51
C GLU A 425 -20.05 8.49 4.98
N PHE A 426 -21.26 8.20 4.48
CA PHE A 426 -21.54 8.24 3.05
C PHE A 426 -21.38 9.64 2.46
N VAL A 427 -21.86 10.67 3.16
CA VAL A 427 -21.77 12.06 2.67
C VAL A 427 -20.30 12.47 2.52
N GLU A 428 -19.47 12.17 3.50
CA GLU A 428 -18.04 12.43 3.48
C GLU A 428 -17.33 11.67 2.35
N ARG A 429 -17.62 10.38 2.22
CA ARG A 429 -17.07 9.54 1.15
C ARG A 429 -17.41 10.08 -0.25
N VAL A 430 -18.67 10.46 -0.50
CA VAL A 430 -19.08 11.06 -1.78
C VAL A 430 -18.45 12.44 -1.98
N GLN A 431 -18.23 13.21 -0.93
CA GLN A 431 -17.54 14.50 -1.03
C GLN A 431 -16.09 14.35 -1.47
N ALA A 432 -15.38 13.34 -0.96
CA ALA A 432 -14.03 13.01 -1.41
C ALA A 432 -13.99 12.60 -2.89
N ASP A 433 -14.87 11.69 -3.34
CA ASP A 433 -15.00 11.32 -4.77
C ASP A 433 -15.18 12.56 -5.67
N LEU A 434 -16.05 13.45 -5.22
CA LEU A 434 -16.40 14.68 -5.91
C LEU A 434 -15.25 15.71 -5.91
N GLN A 435 -14.43 15.76 -4.86
CA GLN A 435 -13.22 16.59 -4.79
C GLN A 435 -12.13 16.04 -5.72
N MET A 436 -11.93 14.73 -5.76
CA MET A 436 -11.02 14.11 -6.72
C MET A 436 -11.45 14.42 -8.16
N LEU A 437 -12.74 14.25 -8.49
CA LEU A 437 -13.26 14.63 -9.80
C LEU A 437 -13.11 16.13 -10.09
N ALA A 438 -13.27 17.00 -9.08
CA ALA A 438 -13.00 18.43 -9.27
C ALA A 438 -11.51 18.74 -9.48
N SER A 439 -10.63 17.79 -9.17
CA SER A 439 -9.18 17.85 -9.38
C SER A 439 -8.74 17.19 -10.70
N SER A 440 -9.67 16.58 -11.43
CA SER A 440 -9.47 15.91 -12.72
C SER A 440 -9.91 16.81 -13.89
N PRO A 441 -9.13 16.97 -14.97
CA PRO A 441 -9.60 17.65 -16.18
C PRO A 441 -10.92 17.12 -16.77
N GLU A 442 -11.12 15.81 -16.82
CA GLU A 442 -12.32 15.16 -17.33
C GLU A 442 -13.46 15.35 -16.32
N GLY A 443 -13.16 15.14 -15.04
CA GLY A 443 -14.04 15.42 -13.91
C GLY A 443 -14.59 16.85 -13.89
N GLN A 444 -13.74 17.86 -14.09
CA GLN A 444 -14.14 19.26 -14.18
C GLN A 444 -15.08 19.52 -15.36
N GLN A 445 -14.83 18.90 -16.52
CA GLN A 445 -15.70 19.05 -17.68
C GLN A 445 -17.09 18.46 -17.42
N MET A 446 -17.15 17.27 -16.82
CA MET A 446 -18.40 16.61 -16.42
C MET A 446 -19.18 17.47 -15.42
N ILE A 447 -18.53 17.86 -14.31
CA ILE A 447 -19.13 18.67 -13.26
C ILE A 447 -19.66 19.99 -13.83
N ALA A 448 -18.89 20.68 -14.67
CA ALA A 448 -19.31 21.95 -15.29
C ALA A 448 -20.53 21.75 -16.21
N ASN A 449 -20.61 20.64 -16.94
CA ASN A 449 -21.76 20.34 -17.79
C ASN A 449 -23.04 20.12 -16.97
N LEU A 450 -22.95 19.29 -15.92
CA LEU A 450 -24.06 18.99 -15.01
C LEU A 450 -24.54 20.27 -14.30
N GLN A 451 -23.62 21.07 -13.78
CA GLN A 451 -23.95 22.34 -13.11
C GLN A 451 -24.56 23.36 -14.05
N GLY A 452 -24.10 23.42 -15.30
CA GLY A 452 -24.67 24.30 -16.33
C GLY A 452 -26.15 23.99 -16.58
N HIS A 453 -26.50 22.72 -16.76
CA HIS A 453 -27.88 22.29 -16.93
C HIS A 453 -28.76 22.62 -15.71
N ILE A 454 -28.26 22.32 -14.50
CA ILE A 454 -28.96 22.63 -13.25
C ILE A 454 -29.19 24.15 -13.08
N ALA A 455 -28.21 24.98 -13.42
CA ALA A 455 -28.31 26.44 -13.28
C ALA A 455 -29.28 27.08 -14.30
N ASP A 456 -29.36 26.53 -15.51
CA ASP A 456 -30.18 27.06 -16.60
C ASP A 456 -31.63 26.53 -16.61
N GLY A 457 -31.94 25.50 -15.81
CA GLY A 457 -33.20 24.77 -15.83
C GLY A 457 -33.86 24.53 -14.46
N PRO A 458 -34.93 23.71 -14.41
CA PRO A 458 -35.50 23.19 -13.17
C PRO A 458 -34.75 21.95 -12.65
N ASP A 459 -33.66 21.55 -13.30
CA ASP A 459 -33.06 20.25 -13.12
C ASP A 459 -32.38 20.12 -11.75
N THR A 460 -32.39 18.92 -11.19
CA THR A 460 -31.69 18.62 -9.94
C THR A 460 -30.94 17.30 -10.02
N LEU A 461 -29.83 17.22 -9.30
CA LEU A 461 -29.07 15.99 -9.13
C LEU A 461 -29.00 15.63 -7.64
N THR A 462 -29.47 14.43 -7.31
CA THR A 462 -29.33 13.86 -5.96
C THR A 462 -28.53 12.58 -6.02
N ILE A 463 -27.45 12.49 -5.25
CA ILE A 463 -26.70 11.27 -4.99
C ILE A 463 -27.20 10.72 -3.64
N ARG A 464 -27.79 9.53 -3.65
CA ARG A 464 -28.43 8.94 -2.48
C ARG A 464 -27.75 7.64 -2.10
N GLU A 465 -27.47 7.48 -0.81
CA GLU A 465 -26.94 6.25 -0.24
C GLU A 465 -27.85 5.07 -0.55
N TYR A 466 -27.25 4.01 -1.08
CA TYR A 466 -27.96 2.82 -1.50
C TYR A 466 -27.27 1.57 -0.99
N ASN A 467 -27.81 1.01 0.08
CA ASN A 467 -27.28 -0.19 0.75
C ASN A 467 -28.33 -1.30 0.71
N ASN A 468 -28.71 -1.76 -0.49
CA ASN A 468 -29.68 -2.85 -0.66
C ASN A 468 -28.97 -4.17 -1.01
N PRO A 469 -28.86 -5.14 -0.07
CA PRO A 469 -28.17 -6.39 -0.34
C PRO A 469 -28.83 -7.27 -1.41
N ALA A 470 -30.11 -7.03 -1.74
CA ALA A 470 -30.85 -7.80 -2.73
C ALA A 470 -30.69 -7.27 -4.16
N ASP A 471 -30.16 -6.06 -4.30
CA ASP A 471 -29.92 -5.36 -5.56
C ASP A 471 -28.80 -4.36 -5.28
N PRO A 472 -27.54 -4.82 -5.25
CA PRO A 472 -26.44 -4.00 -4.74
C PRO A 472 -26.03 -2.93 -5.75
N ASP A 473 -26.33 -3.14 -7.04
CA ASP A 473 -25.81 -2.41 -8.19
C ASP A 473 -26.16 -0.91 -8.12
N ASN A 474 -25.19 -0.09 -8.51
CA ASN A 474 -25.38 1.35 -8.68
C ASN A 474 -26.36 1.63 -9.82
N SER A 475 -27.19 2.66 -9.65
CA SER A 475 -28.18 2.99 -10.67
C SER A 475 -28.55 4.47 -10.72
N THR A 476 -28.60 4.99 -11.94
CA THR A 476 -29.18 6.28 -12.25
C THR A 476 -30.62 6.15 -12.73
N ALA A 477 -31.51 6.95 -12.15
CA ALA A 477 -32.88 7.11 -12.62
C ALA A 477 -33.22 8.59 -12.81
N SER A 478 -33.70 8.95 -14.00
CA SER A 478 -34.44 10.19 -14.21
C SER A 478 -35.91 9.98 -13.81
N THR A 479 -36.40 10.78 -12.86
CA THR A 479 -37.76 10.58 -12.30
C THR A 479 -38.85 11.30 -13.11
N ASP A 480 -38.50 12.34 -13.85
CA ASP A 480 -39.42 13.13 -14.67
C ASP A 480 -38.76 13.86 -15.87
N GLY A 481 -37.54 13.50 -16.25
CA GLY A 481 -36.77 14.16 -17.31
C GLY A 481 -36.05 15.44 -16.88
N THR A 482 -36.24 15.89 -15.63
CA THR A 482 -35.54 17.06 -15.06
C THR A 482 -34.84 16.74 -13.73
N ASN A 483 -35.34 15.76 -12.98
CA ASN A 483 -34.75 15.36 -11.70
C ASN A 483 -34.06 14.00 -11.81
N SER A 484 -32.73 14.00 -11.69
CA SER A 484 -31.89 12.79 -11.71
C SER A 484 -31.51 12.37 -10.29
N THR A 485 -31.64 11.07 -10.02
CA THR A 485 -31.16 10.46 -8.77
C THR A 485 -30.19 9.34 -9.09
N ILE A 486 -29.01 9.40 -8.50
CA ILE A 486 -28.02 8.33 -8.49
C ILE A 486 -28.16 7.61 -7.16
N ASN A 487 -28.54 6.34 -7.19
CA ASN A 487 -28.46 5.46 -6.03
C ASN A 487 -27.05 4.86 -6.01
N TYR A 488 -26.26 5.26 -5.01
CA TYR A 488 -24.82 4.98 -4.96
C TYR A 488 -24.45 4.15 -3.72
N ASN A 489 -23.74 3.07 -3.99
CA ASN A 489 -23.14 2.13 -3.08
C ASN A 489 -21.62 2.28 -3.24
N THR A 490 -20.99 2.90 -2.26
CA THR A 490 -19.57 3.25 -2.26
C THR A 490 -18.63 2.04 -2.10
N ARG A 491 -19.20 0.85 -1.85
CA ARG A 491 -18.46 -0.42 -1.63
C ARG A 491 -18.46 -1.35 -2.84
N LEU A 492 -19.10 -0.97 -3.94
CA LEU A 492 -19.08 -1.78 -5.17
C LEU A 492 -17.94 -1.36 -6.10
N ASP A 493 -17.01 -2.28 -6.33
CA ASP A 493 -16.06 -2.30 -7.46
C ASP A 493 -16.49 -3.40 -8.45
N ASP A 494 -17.67 -3.25 -9.07
CA ASP A 494 -18.22 -4.23 -10.00
C ASP A 494 -17.83 -4.00 -11.47
N PHE A 495 -16.96 -3.03 -11.74
CA PHE A 495 -16.53 -2.62 -13.09
C PHE A 495 -15.10 -3.08 -13.45
N ARG A 496 -14.69 -4.23 -12.92
CA ARG A 496 -13.44 -4.94 -13.29
C ARG A 496 -12.18 -4.23 -12.79
N GLY A 497 -12.13 -3.88 -11.51
CA GLY A 497 -10.98 -3.25 -10.88
C GLY A 497 -10.94 -1.74 -11.13
N ALA A 498 -12.09 -1.09 -10.98
CA ALA A 498 -12.23 0.36 -11.09
C ALA A 498 -12.61 0.90 -9.70
N SER A 499 -11.91 1.94 -9.24
CA SER A 499 -12.25 2.54 -7.96
C SER A 499 -13.70 3.08 -7.97
N PRO A 500 -14.39 3.13 -6.81
CA PRO A 500 -15.79 3.55 -6.73
C PRO A 500 -16.10 4.89 -7.42
N VAL A 501 -15.13 5.82 -7.44
CA VAL A 501 -15.28 7.10 -8.13
C VAL A 501 -15.44 6.98 -9.65
N VAL A 502 -14.83 5.98 -10.29
CA VAL A 502 -15.05 5.68 -11.72
C VAL A 502 -16.50 5.22 -11.93
N VAL A 503 -17.04 4.47 -10.96
CA VAL A 503 -18.44 4.06 -10.97
C VAL A 503 -19.37 5.27 -10.83
N LEU A 504 -19.06 6.19 -9.91
CA LEU A 504 -19.80 7.45 -9.80
C LEU A 504 -19.74 8.26 -11.10
N TYR A 505 -18.58 8.29 -11.78
CA TYR A 505 -18.41 8.98 -13.05
C TYR A 505 -19.25 8.35 -14.18
N HIS A 506 -19.35 7.02 -14.22
CA HIS A 506 -20.26 6.30 -15.13
C HIS A 506 -21.72 6.71 -14.90
N GLU A 507 -22.15 6.81 -13.65
CA GLU A 507 -23.50 7.28 -13.32
C GLU A 507 -23.69 8.76 -13.70
N PHE A 508 -22.66 9.61 -13.60
CA PHE A 508 -22.71 10.96 -14.15
C PHE A 508 -22.86 11.00 -15.67
N ALA A 509 -22.23 10.08 -16.39
CA ALA A 509 -22.40 9.97 -17.84
C ALA A 509 -23.85 9.65 -18.23
N HIS A 510 -24.56 8.81 -17.45
CA HIS A 510 -26.00 8.63 -17.61
C HIS A 510 -26.79 9.92 -17.35
N VAL A 511 -26.46 10.66 -16.29
CA VAL A 511 -27.13 11.94 -15.99
C VAL A 511 -26.90 12.95 -17.10
N TYR A 512 -25.67 13.03 -17.64
CA TYR A 512 -25.34 13.84 -18.80
C TYR A 512 -26.28 13.52 -19.96
N ASP A 513 -26.47 12.24 -20.29
CA ASP A 513 -27.32 11.84 -21.41
C ASP A 513 -28.81 12.19 -21.19
N TYR A 514 -29.30 12.04 -19.96
CA TYR A 514 -30.67 12.45 -19.62
C TYR A 514 -30.86 13.96 -19.71
N MET A 515 -29.89 14.76 -19.27
CA MET A 515 -29.95 16.23 -19.30
C MET A 515 -29.84 16.79 -20.72
N ASN A 516 -29.13 16.09 -21.61
CA ASN A 516 -28.95 16.49 -23.01
C ASN A 516 -29.96 15.85 -23.98
N ASP A 517 -30.88 15.01 -23.49
CA ASP A 517 -31.87 14.26 -24.31
C ASP A 517 -31.20 13.33 -25.35
N THR A 518 -30.06 12.72 -24.98
CA THR A 518 -29.25 11.82 -25.83
C THR A 518 -29.30 10.35 -25.41
N PHE A 519 -29.94 10.04 -24.27
CA PHE A 519 -29.99 8.66 -23.74
C PHE A 519 -30.72 7.67 -24.68
N ASP A 520 -30.02 6.61 -25.10
CA ASP A 520 -30.60 5.55 -25.93
C ASP A 520 -30.94 4.28 -25.13
N SER A 521 -32.24 4.10 -24.85
CA SER A 521 -32.75 2.90 -24.17
C SER A 521 -32.84 1.64 -25.03
N THR A 522 -32.53 1.70 -26.33
CA THR A 522 -32.66 0.55 -27.24
C THR A 522 -31.62 -0.53 -26.93
N PRO A 523 -31.92 -1.82 -27.17
CA PRO A 523 -30.94 -2.88 -26.99
C PRO A 523 -29.92 -2.88 -28.12
N TYR A 524 -28.64 -2.96 -27.78
CA TYR A 524 -27.52 -3.10 -28.71
C TYR A 524 -27.61 -4.42 -29.50
N SER A 525 -27.40 -4.33 -30.82
CA SER A 525 -27.44 -5.47 -31.74
C SER A 525 -26.29 -5.54 -32.74
N GLY A 526 -25.26 -4.70 -32.52
CA GLY A 526 -24.14 -4.49 -33.43
C GLY A 526 -23.11 -5.62 -33.46
N ASP A 527 -21.88 -5.31 -33.88
CA ASP A 527 -20.82 -6.31 -34.08
C ASP A 527 -20.31 -6.97 -32.77
N ASP A 528 -20.41 -6.30 -31.62
CA ASP A 528 -19.99 -6.85 -30.33
C ASP A 528 -21.07 -7.78 -29.74
N THR A 529 -21.00 -9.05 -30.13
CA THR A 529 -21.98 -10.05 -29.71
C THR A 529 -22.05 -10.29 -28.20
N THR A 530 -21.05 -9.88 -27.42
CA THR A 530 -21.02 -10.04 -25.95
C THR A 530 -22.05 -9.12 -25.29
N ASP A 531 -22.31 -7.98 -25.92
CA ASP A 531 -23.18 -6.92 -25.41
C ASP A 531 -24.57 -6.93 -26.04
N HIS A 532 -24.89 -7.95 -26.83
CA HIS A 532 -26.22 -8.09 -27.43
C HIS A 532 -27.31 -8.09 -26.35
N GLY A 533 -28.23 -7.13 -26.45
CA GLY A 533 -29.32 -6.96 -25.50
C GLY A 533 -29.03 -5.99 -24.35
N ILE A 534 -27.78 -5.54 -24.17
CA ILE A 534 -27.44 -4.42 -23.28
C ILE A 534 -28.03 -3.13 -23.86
N ARG A 535 -28.49 -2.19 -23.01
CA ARG A 535 -29.01 -0.91 -23.50
C ARG A 535 -27.88 -0.07 -24.10
N GLN A 536 -28.12 0.60 -25.22
CA GLN A 536 -27.12 1.46 -25.86
C GLN A 536 -26.62 2.57 -24.92
N GLY A 537 -27.49 3.12 -24.06
CA GLY A 537 -27.13 4.07 -22.99
C GLY A 537 -26.04 3.59 -22.06
N GLU A 538 -25.96 2.29 -21.78
CA GLU A 538 -24.87 1.73 -20.99
C GLU A 538 -23.53 1.77 -21.75
N ARG A 539 -23.59 1.55 -23.07
CA ARG A 539 -22.42 1.65 -23.94
C ARG A 539 -22.01 3.11 -24.18
N GLN A 540 -22.97 4.03 -24.30
CA GLN A 540 -22.73 5.49 -24.36
C GLN A 540 -21.98 5.95 -23.10
N ALA A 541 -22.54 5.70 -21.91
CA ALA A 541 -21.92 6.04 -20.63
C ALA A 541 -20.53 5.43 -20.42
N SER A 542 -20.32 4.20 -20.91
CA SER A 542 -19.02 3.53 -20.82
C SER A 542 -17.97 4.06 -21.80
N GLY A 543 -18.36 4.78 -22.87
CA GLY A 543 -17.47 5.16 -23.96
C GLY A 543 -17.15 3.99 -24.90
N LEU A 544 -18.11 3.08 -25.08
CA LEU A 544 -18.03 1.96 -26.02
C LEU A 544 -18.70 2.32 -27.36
N PRO A 545 -18.29 1.71 -28.49
CA PRO A 545 -18.94 1.94 -29.77
C PRO A 545 -20.44 1.56 -29.75
N ILE A 546 -21.30 2.40 -30.31
CA ILE A 546 -22.77 2.20 -30.36
C ILE A 546 -23.26 1.80 -31.75
N ASP A 547 -24.39 1.08 -31.78
CA ASP A 547 -25.15 0.69 -32.99
C ASP A 547 -26.03 1.85 -33.45
N HIS A 548 -25.37 2.84 -34.07
CA HIS A 548 -25.97 4.13 -34.42
C HIS A 548 -27.02 4.06 -35.54
N ASP A 549 -27.03 3.01 -36.36
CA ASP A 549 -27.92 2.87 -37.52
C ASP A 549 -28.73 1.58 -37.56
N HIS A 550 -28.59 0.71 -36.54
CA HIS A 550 -29.25 -0.58 -36.42
C HIS A 550 -28.94 -1.51 -37.61
N ASP A 551 -27.76 -1.35 -38.22
CA ASP A 551 -27.24 -2.18 -39.30
C ASP A 551 -25.92 -2.83 -38.85
N PRO A 552 -25.91 -4.12 -38.49
CA PRO A 552 -24.71 -4.85 -38.04
C PRO A 552 -23.69 -5.10 -39.17
N SER A 553 -23.76 -4.33 -40.27
CA SER A 553 -22.78 -4.34 -41.36
C SER A 553 -22.07 -3.00 -41.55
N THR A 554 -22.45 -1.97 -40.79
CA THR A 554 -21.73 -0.70 -40.72
C THR A 554 -20.80 -0.69 -39.49
N PRO A 555 -19.62 -0.04 -39.58
CA PRO A 555 -18.73 0.03 -38.44
C PRO A 555 -19.34 0.86 -37.31
N GLU A 556 -19.35 0.30 -36.11
CA GLU A 556 -19.76 1.02 -34.91
C GLU A 556 -18.81 2.17 -34.60
N VAL A 557 -19.38 3.22 -34.02
CA VAL A 557 -18.67 4.47 -33.72
C VAL A 557 -18.87 4.82 -32.25
N ILE A 558 -17.90 5.54 -31.67
CA ILE A 558 -18.15 6.28 -30.43
C ILE A 558 -19.24 7.31 -30.72
N ASP A 559 -20.21 7.42 -29.81
CA ASP A 559 -21.34 8.32 -29.99
C ASP A 559 -20.84 9.76 -30.24
N PRO A 560 -21.16 10.36 -31.40
CA PRO A 560 -20.73 11.74 -31.68
C PRO A 560 -21.42 12.79 -30.80
N ASP A 561 -22.52 12.47 -30.15
CA ASP A 561 -23.28 13.37 -29.28
C ASP A 561 -22.85 13.26 -27.79
N HIS A 562 -21.99 12.29 -27.46
CA HIS A 562 -21.38 12.08 -26.14
C HIS A 562 -19.85 12.19 -26.24
N ASP A 563 -19.28 13.30 -25.75
CA ASP A 563 -17.82 13.46 -25.75
C ASP A 563 -17.15 12.31 -24.96
N PHE A 564 -16.12 11.69 -25.54
CA PHE A 564 -15.42 10.56 -24.93
C PHE A 564 -14.86 10.89 -23.54
N GLY A 565 -14.40 12.13 -23.32
CA GLY A 565 -13.94 12.56 -21.99
C GLY A 565 -15.05 12.57 -20.92
N LEU A 566 -16.32 12.58 -21.33
CA LEU A 566 -17.49 12.54 -20.45
C LEU A 566 -18.04 11.11 -20.27
N THR A 567 -17.21 10.09 -20.53
CA THR A 567 -17.57 8.68 -20.39
C THR A 567 -16.65 7.98 -19.37
N GLU A 568 -17.04 6.79 -18.90
CA GLU A 568 -16.22 5.92 -18.04
C GLU A 568 -14.80 5.71 -18.63
N ASN A 569 -14.70 5.36 -19.91
CA ASN A 569 -13.39 5.19 -20.57
C ASN A 569 -12.60 6.51 -20.69
N GLY A 570 -13.27 7.66 -20.73
CA GLY A 570 -12.61 8.96 -20.69
C GLY A 570 -11.84 9.17 -19.39
N ILE A 571 -12.51 8.99 -18.25
CA ILE A 571 -11.86 9.14 -16.93
C ILE A 571 -10.83 8.02 -16.66
N ARG A 572 -11.07 6.80 -17.16
CA ARG A 572 -10.09 5.70 -17.09
C ARG A 572 -8.81 6.03 -17.84
N ASP A 573 -8.91 6.56 -19.06
CA ASP A 573 -7.75 6.99 -19.85
C ASP A 573 -6.96 8.08 -19.13
N GLU A 574 -7.63 9.04 -18.48
CA GLU A 574 -6.97 10.08 -17.68
C GLU A 574 -6.22 9.49 -16.48
N MET A 575 -6.86 8.55 -15.76
CA MET A 575 -6.29 7.87 -14.60
C MET A 575 -5.22 6.82 -14.95
N GLY A 576 -4.93 6.59 -16.23
CA GLY A 576 -4.02 5.52 -16.65
C GLY A 576 -4.57 4.10 -16.38
N LEU A 577 -5.88 3.98 -16.18
CA LEU A 577 -6.58 2.72 -16.01
C LEU A 577 -6.85 2.05 -17.36
N PRO A 578 -6.91 0.70 -17.42
CA PRO A 578 -7.33 0.02 -18.64
C PRO A 578 -8.77 0.39 -19.02
N ASN A 579 -8.96 0.79 -20.28
CA ASN A 579 -10.29 0.99 -20.84
C ASN A 579 -11.10 -0.30 -20.87
N ARG A 580 -12.40 -0.14 -20.65
CA ARG A 580 -13.41 -1.14 -20.87
C ARG A 580 -13.57 -1.40 -22.36
N ASP A 581 -13.56 -2.67 -22.73
CA ASP A 581 -13.70 -3.13 -24.11
C ASP A 581 -15.09 -3.70 -24.43
N HIS A 582 -15.88 -4.03 -23.40
CA HIS A 582 -17.28 -4.48 -23.49
C HIS A 582 -18.05 -4.27 -22.17
N TYR A 583 -19.37 -4.18 -22.24
CA TYR A 583 -20.25 -3.95 -21.10
C TYR A 583 -20.61 -5.23 -20.34
N GLY A 584 -21.01 -6.28 -21.05
CA GLY A 584 -21.46 -7.55 -20.46
C GLY A 584 -20.35 -8.29 -19.70
N ARG A 585 -20.70 -9.20 -18.78
CA ARG A 585 -19.71 -10.01 -18.04
C ARG A 585 -19.10 -11.14 -18.85
#